data_AF-A0A151H450-F1
#
_entry.id   AF-A0A151H450-F1
#
_cell.length_a   1.000
_cell.length_b   1.000
_cell.length_c   1.000
_cell.angle_alpha   90.00
_cell.angle_beta   90.00
_cell.angle_gamma   90.00
#
_symmetry.space_group_name_H-M   'P 1'
#
loop_
_entity.id
_entity.type
_entity.pdbx_description
1 polymer ?
#
loop_
_entity_poly.entity_id
_entity_poly.type
_entity_poly.pdbx_seq_one_letter_code
_entity_poly.pdbx_strand_id
1 'polypeptide(L)'
;LEARLLQSGPVLEAFGNAHTVLNANSSRFGKMLLLHFTGRGKLTRASVATYLLANERVVRIPSDEFSFHIFYALCNAAVAAATQKSSAGEGDPESEQTEAEHRREEREQGREESEQRRGGDEEEQGQEGAEEGMEALLKSLFLENGVEEFRLLTSTRESGETVQQSETQTRTANGRQNASALSPWTDLSRITAAMKTVGIGAGAQADIFKLLAAILHLGNVEFTTDQEPETRKKRKLTSVSVGCEETAADRSHSSEVKFLSSGLKVTEASRKHLKTVARLLG
;
A
#
# COMPACT_ATOMS: atom_id res chain seq x y z
N LEU A 1 9.03 -10.84 -23.75
CA LEU A 1 9.40 -11.71 -22.60
C LEU A 1 10.34 -10.97 -21.65
N GLU A 2 11.45 -10.45 -22.15
CA GLU A 2 12.47 -9.72 -21.37
C GLU A 2 11.90 -8.52 -20.61
N ALA A 3 11.06 -7.69 -21.25
CA ALA A 3 10.41 -6.57 -20.57
C ALA A 3 9.55 -7.03 -19.37
N ARG A 4 8.79 -8.13 -19.50
CA ARG A 4 7.98 -8.69 -18.40
C ARG A 4 8.85 -9.25 -17.27
N LEU A 5 10.03 -9.80 -17.60
CA LEU A 5 10.98 -10.26 -16.60
C LEU A 5 11.57 -9.09 -15.82
N LEU A 6 11.97 -8.02 -16.51
CA LEU A 6 12.51 -6.83 -15.86
C LEU A 6 11.45 -6.14 -14.98
N GLN A 7 10.23 -5.99 -15.50
CA GLN A 7 9.10 -5.37 -14.78
C GLN A 7 8.52 -6.27 -13.68
N SER A 8 8.91 -7.55 -13.59
CA SER A 8 8.57 -8.36 -12.41
C SER A 8 9.31 -7.90 -11.15
N GLY A 9 10.47 -7.22 -11.30
CA GLY A 9 11.29 -6.73 -10.19
C GLY A 9 10.51 -5.84 -9.23
N PRO A 10 10.00 -4.67 -9.68
CA PRO A 10 9.26 -3.73 -8.82
C PRO A 10 8.08 -4.37 -8.08
N VAL A 11 7.34 -5.26 -8.76
CA VAL A 11 6.22 -5.98 -8.13
C VAL A 11 6.73 -6.90 -7.02
N LEU A 12 7.75 -7.72 -7.30
CA LEU A 12 8.29 -8.64 -6.32
C LEU A 12 9.00 -7.92 -5.15
N GLU A 13 9.61 -6.77 -5.41
CA GLU A 13 10.20 -5.91 -4.37
C GLU A 13 9.10 -5.33 -3.46
N ALA A 14 8.03 -4.78 -4.04
CA ALA A 14 6.94 -4.20 -3.26
C ALA A 14 6.28 -5.22 -2.32
N PHE A 15 6.00 -6.43 -2.81
CA PHE A 15 5.29 -7.47 -2.06
C PHE A 15 6.20 -8.37 -1.22
N GLY A 16 7.49 -8.43 -1.52
CA GLY A 16 8.40 -9.43 -0.95
C GLY A 16 9.60 -8.85 -0.22
N ASN A 17 9.89 -7.56 -0.36
CA ASN A 17 10.98 -6.90 0.35
C ASN A 17 10.45 -6.04 1.51
N ALA A 18 11.30 -5.91 2.53
CA ALA A 18 11.04 -5.10 3.70
C ALA A 18 12.32 -4.38 4.12
N HIS A 19 12.16 -3.27 4.84
CA HIS A 19 13.28 -2.56 5.43
C HIS A 19 13.68 -3.24 6.74
N THR A 20 14.93 -3.69 6.80
CA THR A 20 15.56 -4.28 7.98
C THR A 20 16.69 -3.40 8.48
N VAL A 21 17.18 -3.67 9.69
CA VAL A 21 18.29 -2.92 10.32
C VAL A 21 19.52 -2.80 9.41
N LEU A 22 19.82 -3.85 8.63
CA LEU A 22 21.00 -3.92 7.79
C LEU A 22 20.75 -3.57 6.32
N ASN A 23 19.51 -3.69 5.85
CA ASN A 23 19.17 -3.47 4.45
C ASN A 23 17.74 -2.93 4.29
N ALA A 24 17.66 -1.70 3.78
CA ALA A 24 16.40 -1.00 3.56
C ALA A 24 15.47 -1.65 2.52
N ASN A 25 15.98 -2.54 1.66
CA ASN A 25 15.23 -3.24 0.62
C ASN A 25 15.59 -4.74 0.65
N SER A 26 15.46 -5.37 1.82
CA SER A 26 15.83 -6.78 2.03
C SER A 26 14.74 -7.73 1.53
N SER A 27 15.07 -8.63 0.61
CA SER A 27 14.15 -9.70 0.20
C SER A 27 13.85 -10.66 1.35
N ARG A 28 12.56 -10.88 1.61
CA ARG A 28 12.05 -11.76 2.67
C ARG A 28 11.34 -12.99 2.10
N PHE A 29 11.72 -13.38 0.89
CA PHE A 29 11.30 -14.59 0.19
C PHE A 29 12.45 -15.07 -0.69
N GLY A 30 12.49 -16.37 -0.97
CA GLY A 30 13.36 -16.96 -1.97
C GLY A 30 12.79 -16.75 -3.37
N LYS A 31 13.63 -16.35 -4.33
CA LYS A 31 13.28 -16.15 -5.74
C LYS A 31 14.14 -17.04 -6.62
N MET A 32 13.54 -17.94 -7.38
CA MET A 32 14.22 -18.75 -8.39
C MET A 32 13.69 -18.38 -9.78
N LEU A 33 14.57 -17.88 -10.65
CA LEU A 33 14.23 -17.61 -12.04
C LEU A 33 14.59 -18.83 -12.90
N LEU A 34 13.57 -19.50 -13.44
CA LEU A 34 13.75 -20.61 -14.37
C LEU A 34 13.69 -20.05 -15.78
N LEU A 35 14.78 -20.24 -16.53
CA LEU A 35 14.89 -19.87 -17.93
C LEU A 35 14.91 -21.13 -18.79
N HIS A 36 13.99 -21.23 -19.74
CA HIS A 36 13.87 -22.35 -20.67
C HIS A 36 14.46 -21.95 -22.02
N PHE A 37 15.48 -22.67 -22.45
CA PHE A 37 16.15 -22.47 -23.73
C PHE A 37 15.84 -23.61 -24.70
N THR A 38 15.82 -23.28 -25.99
CA THR A 38 15.91 -24.30 -27.04
C THR A 38 17.28 -24.97 -27.05
N GLY A 39 17.42 -26.12 -27.71
CA GLY A 39 18.72 -26.74 -27.96
C GLY A 39 19.70 -25.87 -28.77
N ARG A 40 19.24 -24.77 -29.39
CA ARG A 40 20.07 -23.78 -30.09
C ARG A 40 20.39 -22.54 -29.24
N GLY A 41 20.09 -22.57 -27.93
CA GLY A 41 20.41 -21.46 -27.00
C GLY A 41 19.44 -20.28 -27.02
N LYS A 42 18.36 -20.33 -27.82
CA LYS A 42 17.32 -19.27 -27.82
C LYS A 42 16.40 -19.40 -26.60
N LEU A 43 16.20 -18.30 -25.87
CA LEU A 43 15.24 -18.23 -24.76
C LEU A 43 13.80 -18.38 -25.28
N THR A 44 13.02 -19.30 -24.69
CA THR A 44 11.64 -19.60 -25.09
C THR A 44 10.62 -19.20 -24.04
N ARG A 45 10.94 -19.46 -22.76
CA ARG A 45 10.05 -19.22 -21.63
C ARG A 45 10.89 -18.86 -20.42
N ALA A 46 10.31 -18.05 -19.55
CA ALA A 46 10.85 -17.80 -18.23
C ALA A 46 9.73 -17.86 -17.20
N SER A 47 10.03 -18.35 -16.01
CA SER A 47 9.10 -18.38 -14.88
C SER A 47 9.83 -18.05 -13.59
N VAL A 48 9.16 -17.34 -12.70
CA VAL A 48 9.65 -17.08 -11.35
C VAL A 48 8.95 -18.03 -10.40
N ALA A 49 9.71 -18.82 -9.66
CA ALA A 49 9.21 -19.60 -8.54
C ALA A 49 9.62 -18.88 -7.24
N THR A 50 8.65 -18.67 -6.35
CA THR A 50 8.84 -18.02 -5.06
C THR A 50 8.71 -19.04 -3.93
N TYR A 51 9.51 -18.86 -2.89
CA TYR A 51 9.58 -19.79 -1.76
C TYR A 51 9.70 -19.03 -0.45
N LEU A 52 9.16 -19.58 0.64
CA LEU A 52 9.44 -19.15 2.02
C LEU A 52 9.26 -17.64 2.25
N LEU A 53 8.11 -17.08 1.85
CA LEU A 53 7.76 -15.71 2.22
C LEU A 53 7.65 -15.60 3.74
N ALA A 54 8.29 -14.60 4.32
CA ALA A 54 8.24 -14.32 5.76
C ALA A 54 6.88 -13.74 6.18
N ASN A 55 5.81 -14.53 6.06
CA ASN A 55 4.41 -14.12 6.28
C ASN A 55 4.17 -13.54 7.67
N GLU A 56 4.95 -13.95 8.68
CA GLU A 56 4.84 -13.41 10.04
C GLU A 56 5.02 -11.89 10.10
N ARG A 57 5.75 -11.27 9.16
CA ARG A 57 5.98 -9.83 9.09
C ARG A 57 4.74 -9.00 8.81
N VAL A 58 3.67 -9.64 8.30
CA VAL A 58 2.37 -8.98 8.12
C VAL A 58 1.73 -8.70 9.49
N VAL A 59 1.88 -9.61 10.45
CA VAL A 59 1.22 -9.52 11.77
C VAL A 59 2.16 -9.05 12.88
N ARG A 60 3.47 -9.28 12.73
CA ARG A 60 4.49 -8.97 13.72
C ARG A 60 5.75 -8.50 13.03
N ILE A 61 6.01 -7.20 13.13
CA ILE A 61 7.27 -6.61 12.67
C ILE A 61 8.32 -6.77 13.78
N PRO A 62 9.55 -7.20 13.48
CA PRO A 62 10.68 -7.11 14.41
C PRO A 62 10.95 -5.66 14.86
N SER A 63 11.57 -5.50 16.04
CA SER A 63 11.98 -4.19 16.52
C SER A 63 12.92 -3.49 15.53
N ASP A 64 12.75 -2.18 15.35
CA ASP A 64 13.54 -1.35 14.42
C ASP A 64 13.51 -1.81 12.93
N GLU A 65 12.52 -2.60 12.55
CA GLU A 65 12.25 -2.98 11.16
C GLU A 65 10.85 -2.54 10.72
N PHE A 66 10.51 -2.82 9.46
CA PHE A 66 9.22 -2.49 8.86
C PHE A 66 8.56 -3.71 8.21
N SER A 67 7.28 -3.59 7.87
CA SER A 67 6.57 -4.58 7.06
C SER A 67 6.97 -4.47 5.57
N PHE A 68 6.25 -5.18 4.70
CA PHE A 68 6.47 -5.13 3.25
C PHE A 68 6.19 -3.73 2.67
N HIS A 69 7.00 -3.33 1.68
CA HIS A 69 6.93 -1.98 1.10
C HIS A 69 5.56 -1.62 0.51
N ILE A 70 4.82 -2.61 0.00
CA ILE A 70 3.51 -2.39 -0.61
C ILE A 70 2.50 -1.71 0.33
N PHE A 71 2.54 -2.02 1.64
CA PHE A 71 1.62 -1.40 2.59
C PHE A 71 1.90 0.11 2.73
N TYR A 72 3.18 0.48 2.79
CA TYR A 72 3.61 1.87 2.89
C TYR A 72 3.37 2.63 1.59
N ALA A 73 3.63 1.99 0.43
CA ALA A 73 3.31 2.57 -0.88
C ALA A 73 1.82 2.90 -1.00
N LEU A 74 0.95 1.98 -0.55
CA LEU A 74 -0.49 2.14 -0.60
C LEU A 74 -0.98 3.26 0.34
N CYS A 75 -0.51 3.28 1.59
CA CYS A 75 -0.84 4.35 2.54
C CYS A 75 -0.37 5.72 2.02
N ASN A 76 0.87 5.82 1.53
CA ASN A 76 1.41 7.09 1.03
C ASN A 76 0.62 7.61 -0.18
N ALA A 77 0.24 6.73 -1.11
CA ALA A 77 -0.58 7.10 -2.25
C ALA A 77 -1.99 7.55 -1.83
N ALA A 78 -2.60 6.87 -0.85
CA ALA A 78 -3.91 7.27 -0.34
C ALA A 78 -3.88 8.63 0.38
N VAL A 79 -2.84 8.89 1.18
CA VAL A 79 -2.62 10.21 1.81
C VAL A 79 -2.45 11.29 0.74
N ALA A 80 -1.65 11.03 -0.30
CA ALA A 80 -1.46 11.97 -1.41
C ALA A 80 -2.77 12.25 -2.17
N ALA A 81 -3.58 11.22 -2.44
CA ALA A 81 -4.89 11.38 -3.08
C ALA A 81 -5.88 12.18 -2.21
N ALA A 82 -5.79 12.07 -0.88
CA ALA A 82 -6.63 12.84 0.03
C ALA A 82 -6.24 14.33 0.09
N THR A 83 -4.95 14.65 0.05
CA THR A 83 -4.45 16.03 0.22
C THR A 83 -4.64 16.91 -1.01
N GLN A 84 -4.61 16.35 -2.23
CA GLN A 84 -4.74 17.11 -3.48
C GLN A 84 -6.07 17.87 -3.65
N LYS A 85 -7.13 17.53 -2.89
CA LYS A 85 -8.42 18.23 -2.97
C LYS A 85 -8.51 19.51 -2.11
N SER A 86 -7.51 19.76 -1.26
CA SER A 86 -7.55 20.85 -0.26
C SER A 86 -7.01 22.20 -0.78
N SER A 87 -6.25 22.23 -1.87
CA SER A 87 -5.61 23.45 -2.40
C SER A 87 -6.38 24.16 -3.52
N ALA A 88 -7.59 23.70 -3.85
CA ALA A 88 -8.44 24.30 -4.89
C ALA A 88 -9.58 25.17 -4.31
N GLY A 89 -9.52 25.54 -3.02
CA GLY A 89 -10.61 26.20 -2.31
C GLY A 89 -10.15 27.25 -1.31
N GLU A 90 -9.22 28.12 -1.68
CA GLU A 90 -8.94 29.39 -1.01
C GLU A 90 -8.22 30.32 -2.00
N GLY A 91 -8.94 30.66 -3.07
CA GLY A 91 -8.58 31.78 -3.95
C GLY A 91 -9.30 33.03 -3.44
N ASP A 92 -8.52 33.96 -2.92
CA ASP A 92 -8.93 35.32 -2.55
C ASP A 92 -9.66 36.01 -3.74
N PRO A 93 -10.85 36.63 -3.59
CA PRO A 93 -11.67 37.07 -4.71
C PRO A 93 -11.25 38.43 -5.31
N GLU A 94 -9.99 38.87 -5.18
CA GLU A 94 -9.60 40.26 -5.48
C GLU A 94 -8.44 40.46 -6.47
N SER A 95 -8.18 39.52 -7.39
CA SER A 95 -7.21 39.76 -8.48
C SER A 95 -7.68 39.48 -9.92
N GLU A 96 -8.97 39.19 -10.14
CA GLU A 96 -9.55 39.00 -11.49
C GLU A 96 -10.03 40.31 -12.16
N GLN A 97 -9.26 41.40 -12.07
CA GLN A 97 -9.60 42.64 -12.81
C GLN A 97 -8.48 43.25 -13.65
N THR A 98 -7.28 42.68 -13.73
CA THR A 98 -6.19 43.28 -14.51
C THR A 98 -5.68 42.44 -15.69
N GLU A 99 -6.11 41.18 -15.86
CA GLU A 99 -5.69 40.35 -17.01
C GLU A 99 -6.71 40.27 -18.16
N ALA A 100 -7.93 40.78 -17.96
CA ALA A 100 -8.99 40.73 -18.97
C ALA A 100 -8.91 41.84 -20.04
N GLU A 101 -8.14 42.92 -19.80
CA GLU A 101 -8.01 44.04 -20.75
C GLU A 101 -6.79 43.95 -21.67
N HIS A 102 -5.74 43.19 -21.33
CA HIS A 102 -4.54 43.08 -22.17
C HIS A 102 -4.61 41.95 -23.23
N ARG A 103 -5.65 41.09 -23.20
CA ARG A 103 -5.82 39.99 -24.17
C ARG A 103 -6.85 40.29 -25.27
N ARG A 104 -7.33 41.53 -25.37
CA ARG A 104 -8.27 41.96 -26.42
C ARG A 104 -7.63 42.66 -27.63
N GLU A 105 -6.35 43.03 -27.57
CA GLU A 105 -5.70 43.76 -28.67
C GLU A 105 -4.83 42.90 -29.60
N GLU A 106 -4.56 41.63 -29.28
CA GLU A 106 -3.77 40.74 -30.16
C GLU A 106 -4.61 39.82 -31.08
N ARG A 107 -5.95 40.00 -31.11
CA ARG A 107 -6.86 39.15 -31.91
C ARG A 107 -7.32 39.75 -33.25
N GLU A 108 -6.65 40.78 -33.76
CA GLU A 108 -6.97 41.38 -35.06
C GLU A 108 -5.89 41.32 -36.13
N GLN A 109 -4.80 40.56 -35.94
CA GLN A 109 -3.83 40.30 -37.01
C GLN A 109 -3.48 38.81 -37.09
N GLY A 110 -3.80 38.19 -38.22
CA GLY A 110 -3.51 36.78 -38.49
C GLY A 110 -4.68 35.99 -39.07
N ARG A 111 -5.49 36.61 -39.94
CA ARG A 111 -6.23 35.88 -40.98
C ARG A 111 -5.21 35.39 -42.01
N GLU A 112 -5.44 34.18 -42.51
CA GLU A 112 -4.79 33.53 -43.66
C GLU A 112 -3.44 32.85 -43.37
N GLU A 113 -3.47 31.55 -43.11
CA GLU A 113 -2.97 30.53 -44.06
C GLU A 113 -2.97 29.12 -43.42
N SER A 114 -3.19 28.12 -44.29
CA SER A 114 -3.03 26.67 -44.09
C SER A 114 -4.20 25.88 -43.48
N GLU A 115 -5.26 25.74 -44.28
CA GLU A 115 -5.92 24.45 -44.45
C GLU A 115 -4.91 23.46 -45.07
N GLN A 116 -4.42 22.48 -44.30
CA GLN A 116 -4.16 21.09 -44.72
C GLN A 116 -3.16 20.41 -43.79
N ARG A 117 -3.69 19.60 -42.86
CA ARG A 117 -3.25 18.24 -42.54
C ARG A 117 -4.25 17.65 -41.55
N ARG A 118 -5.28 17.01 -42.09
CA ARG A 118 -6.04 15.98 -41.38
C ARG A 118 -5.16 14.74 -41.30
N GLY A 119 -4.89 14.26 -40.10
CA GLY A 119 -4.37 12.91 -39.90
C GLY A 119 -3.60 12.74 -38.61
N GLY A 120 -4.25 12.08 -37.64
CA GLY A 120 -3.61 11.45 -36.49
C GLY A 120 -3.37 12.39 -35.31
N ASP A 121 -4.17 12.22 -34.25
CA ASP A 121 -3.71 12.05 -32.86
C ASP A 121 -4.96 12.10 -31.95
N GLU A 122 -5.73 11.02 -31.97
CA GLU A 122 -6.74 10.71 -30.94
C GLU A 122 -6.15 9.63 -30.00
N GLU A 123 -5.12 9.97 -29.22
CA GLU A 123 -4.62 9.07 -28.15
C GLU A 123 -4.30 9.78 -26.82
N GLU A 124 -4.77 11.02 -26.59
CA GLU A 124 -4.56 11.71 -25.29
C GLU A 124 -5.75 11.70 -24.32
N GLN A 125 -6.91 11.11 -24.67
CA GLN A 125 -8.08 11.06 -23.77
C GLN A 125 -8.15 9.81 -22.86
N GLY A 126 -7.18 8.90 -22.94
CA GLY A 126 -7.19 7.63 -22.20
C GLY A 126 -6.49 7.64 -20.84
N GLN A 127 -5.71 8.69 -20.52
CA GLN A 127 -4.93 8.77 -19.28
C GLN A 127 -5.71 9.41 -18.13
N GLU A 128 -6.46 10.48 -18.38
CA GLU A 128 -7.23 11.19 -17.35
C GLU A 128 -8.27 10.30 -16.66
N GLY A 129 -9.06 9.51 -17.41
CA GLY A 129 -10.07 8.63 -16.83
C GLY A 129 -9.51 7.45 -16.02
N ALA A 130 -8.28 7.02 -16.30
CA ALA A 130 -7.60 5.97 -15.53
C ALA A 130 -7.02 6.52 -14.22
N GLU A 131 -6.52 7.76 -14.24
CA GLU A 131 -6.02 8.47 -13.06
C GLU A 131 -7.16 8.84 -12.10
N GLU A 132 -8.28 9.35 -12.61
CA GLU A 132 -9.50 9.59 -11.82
C GLU A 132 -10.01 8.31 -11.15
N GLY A 133 -9.97 7.19 -11.86
CA GLY A 133 -10.37 5.88 -11.32
C GLY A 133 -9.48 5.38 -10.18
N MET A 134 -8.16 5.57 -10.29
CA MET A 134 -7.20 5.20 -9.24
C MET A 134 -7.34 6.11 -8.02
N GLU A 135 -7.52 7.41 -8.22
CA GLU A 135 -7.71 8.36 -7.12
C GLU A 135 -8.99 8.06 -6.32
N ALA A 136 -10.09 7.79 -7.02
CA ALA A 136 -11.35 7.37 -6.40
C ALA A 136 -11.19 6.06 -5.62
N LEU A 137 -10.46 5.09 -6.19
CA LEU A 137 -10.12 3.85 -5.49
C LEU A 137 -9.35 4.15 -4.20
N LEU A 138 -8.25 4.91 -4.26
CA LEU A 138 -7.41 5.21 -3.10
C LEU A 138 -8.19 5.88 -1.97
N LYS A 139 -9.09 6.82 -2.30
CA LYS A 139 -9.99 7.45 -1.32
C LYS A 139 -10.99 6.46 -0.71
N SER A 140 -11.42 5.45 -1.48
CA SER A 140 -12.33 4.42 -1.00
C SER A 140 -11.68 3.37 -0.09
N LEU A 141 -10.34 3.35 0.02
CA LEU A 141 -9.61 2.40 0.86
C LEU A 141 -9.58 2.77 2.34
N PHE A 142 -10.00 3.99 2.71
CA PHE A 142 -10.00 4.49 4.10
C PHE A 142 -8.60 4.48 4.75
N LEU A 143 -7.58 4.90 4.00
CA LEU A 143 -6.16 4.93 4.43
C LEU A 143 -5.62 6.37 4.55
N GLU A 144 -6.50 7.38 4.55
CA GLU A 144 -6.15 8.80 4.52
C GLU A 144 -5.36 9.29 5.74
N ASN A 145 -5.43 8.59 6.87
CA ASN A 145 -4.67 8.94 8.08
C ASN A 145 -3.25 8.36 8.08
N GLY A 146 -2.85 7.69 7.01
CA GLY A 146 -1.50 7.17 6.82
C GLY A 146 -1.17 5.94 7.66
N VAL A 147 0.13 5.66 7.77
CA VAL A 147 0.65 4.39 8.32
C VAL A 147 0.45 4.25 9.83
N GLU A 148 0.39 5.37 10.56
CA GLU A 148 0.29 5.42 12.02
C GLU A 148 -1.07 4.94 12.56
N GLU A 149 -2.11 4.93 11.72
CA GLU A 149 -3.43 4.40 12.10
C GLU A 149 -3.39 2.87 12.25
N PHE A 150 -2.45 2.19 11.57
CA PHE A 150 -2.48 0.75 11.42
C PHE A 150 -1.47 0.06 12.32
N ARG A 151 -1.96 -0.68 13.31
CA ARG A 151 -1.16 -1.44 14.28
C ARG A 151 -0.15 -2.37 13.60
N LEU A 152 -0.51 -2.93 12.44
CA LEU A 152 0.36 -3.81 11.67
C LEU A 152 1.60 -3.12 11.10
N LEU A 153 1.58 -1.79 10.96
CA LEU A 153 2.66 -1.01 10.38
C LEU A 153 3.48 -0.25 11.42
N THR A 154 2.96 -0.09 12.64
CA THR A 154 3.66 0.55 13.76
C THR A 154 4.56 -0.47 14.47
N SER A 155 5.88 -0.34 14.32
CA SER A 155 6.83 -1.08 15.17
C SER A 155 6.97 -0.38 16.53
N THR A 156 6.77 -1.13 17.61
CA THR A 156 7.04 -0.63 18.97
C THR A 156 8.53 -0.81 19.26
N ARG A 157 9.29 0.29 19.39
CA ARG A 157 10.63 0.21 20.01
C ARG A 157 10.51 -0.23 21.46
N GLU A 158 11.56 -0.86 21.98
CA GLU A 158 11.65 -1.16 23.42
C GLU A 158 11.61 0.11 24.30
N SER A 159 11.89 1.29 23.72
CA SER A 159 11.77 2.61 24.37
C SER A 159 10.38 3.24 24.31
N GLY A 160 9.39 2.63 23.62
CA GLY A 160 8.03 3.18 23.48
C GLY A 160 7.88 4.27 22.42
N GLU A 161 8.92 4.57 21.64
CA GLU A 161 8.88 5.51 20.51
C GLU A 161 8.47 4.79 19.21
N THR A 162 7.63 5.43 18.39
CA THR A 162 7.17 4.89 17.10
C THR A 162 8.20 5.20 16.02
N VAL A 163 8.66 4.18 15.27
CA VAL A 163 9.59 4.40 14.15
C VAL A 163 8.82 4.90 12.92
N GLN A 164 9.10 6.14 12.54
CA GLN A 164 8.56 6.75 11.34
C GLN A 164 9.29 6.24 10.09
N GLN A 165 8.54 5.81 9.08
CA GLN A 165 9.11 5.53 7.75
C GLN A 165 9.27 6.79 6.88
N SER A 166 8.82 7.96 7.37
CA SER A 166 9.04 9.27 6.72
C SER A 166 10.50 9.72 6.72
N GLU A 167 11.40 9.01 7.42
CA GLU A 167 12.83 9.34 7.49
C GLU A 167 13.72 8.39 6.68
N THR A 168 13.28 7.92 5.52
CA THR A 168 14.26 7.60 4.45
C THR A 168 14.67 8.90 3.74
N GLN A 169 15.06 9.92 4.52
CA GLN A 169 15.83 11.04 3.99
C GLN A 169 17.21 10.50 3.66
N THR A 170 17.47 10.26 2.38
CA THR A 170 18.84 10.24 1.90
C THR A 170 19.46 11.59 2.29
N ARG A 171 20.35 11.63 3.29
CA ARG A 171 21.21 12.79 3.56
C ARG A 171 22.11 12.98 2.34
N THR A 172 21.63 13.69 1.32
CA THR A 172 22.50 14.29 0.32
C THR A 172 23.20 15.47 1.00
N ALA A 173 24.53 15.49 0.93
CA ALA A 173 25.40 16.44 1.63
C ALA A 173 25.26 17.93 1.24
N ASN A 174 24.19 18.32 0.53
CA ASN A 174 23.91 19.72 0.18
C ASN A 174 22.44 20.02 0.47
N GLY A 175 22.22 20.91 1.45
CA GLY A 175 20.90 21.30 1.98
C GLY A 175 20.01 22.01 0.98
N ARG A 176 19.42 21.27 0.04
CA ARG A 176 18.35 21.72 -0.82
C ARG A 176 17.17 20.77 -0.65
N GLN A 177 16.16 21.23 0.10
CA GLN A 177 14.93 20.49 0.35
C GLN A 177 14.11 20.47 -0.95
N ASN A 178 14.29 19.44 -1.77
CA ASN A 178 13.31 19.12 -2.80
C ASN A 178 12.22 18.28 -2.16
N ALA A 179 10.95 18.59 -2.43
CA ALA A 179 9.81 17.76 -2.05
C ALA A 179 10.15 16.29 -2.35
N SER A 180 10.13 15.47 -1.30
CA SER A 180 10.81 14.18 -1.21
C SER A 180 10.48 13.24 -2.37
N ALA A 181 11.47 12.86 -3.16
CA ALA A 181 11.34 11.70 -4.06
C ALA A 181 11.02 10.48 -3.17
N LEU A 182 9.83 9.90 -3.33
CA LEU A 182 9.47 8.64 -2.69
C LEU A 182 10.56 7.61 -3.01
N SER A 183 10.87 6.72 -2.06
CA SER A 183 11.83 5.65 -2.34
C SER A 183 11.32 4.82 -3.52
N PRO A 184 12.20 4.31 -4.42
CA PRO A 184 11.75 3.65 -5.64
C PRO A 184 10.81 2.46 -5.41
N TRP A 185 10.93 1.77 -4.27
CA TRP A 185 10.11 0.62 -3.90
C TRP A 185 8.84 0.98 -3.11
N THR A 186 8.64 2.27 -2.79
CA THR A 186 7.40 2.78 -2.18
C THR A 186 6.58 3.67 -3.14
N ASP A 187 6.99 3.79 -4.39
CA ASP A 187 6.25 4.52 -5.42
C ASP A 187 5.16 3.62 -6.02
N LEU A 188 3.90 3.88 -5.67
CA LEU A 188 2.76 3.10 -6.14
C LEU A 188 2.56 3.21 -7.65
N SER A 189 2.85 4.35 -8.27
CA SER A 189 2.72 4.55 -9.72
C SER A 189 3.70 3.68 -10.50
N ARG A 190 4.94 3.57 -10.01
CA ARG A 190 5.93 2.64 -10.57
C ARG A 190 5.46 1.18 -10.43
N ILE A 191 4.88 0.82 -9.29
CA ILE A 191 4.39 -0.53 -9.03
C ILE A 191 3.20 -0.87 -9.94
N THR A 192 2.23 0.03 -10.09
CA THR A 192 1.03 -0.20 -10.94
C THR A 192 1.38 -0.28 -12.43
N ALA A 193 2.34 0.52 -12.90
CA ALA A 193 2.89 0.43 -14.25
C ALA A 193 3.58 -0.93 -14.49
N ALA A 194 4.36 -1.40 -13.51
CA ALA A 194 5.00 -2.72 -13.55
C ALA A 194 3.95 -3.85 -13.55
N MET A 195 2.92 -3.75 -12.70
CA MET A 195 1.78 -4.68 -12.64
C MET A 195 1.07 -4.78 -14.00
N LYS A 196 0.80 -3.65 -14.66
CA LYS A 196 0.21 -3.61 -16.00
C LYS A 196 1.08 -4.35 -17.01
N THR A 197 2.39 -4.11 -16.99
CA THR A 197 3.34 -4.76 -17.91
C THR A 197 3.42 -6.27 -17.69
N VAL A 198 3.37 -6.75 -16.44
CA VAL A 198 3.36 -8.19 -16.15
C VAL A 198 2.01 -8.84 -16.40
N GLY A 199 0.97 -8.08 -16.78
CA GLY A 199 -0.34 -8.57 -17.19
C GLY A 199 -1.42 -8.51 -16.10
N ILE A 200 -1.21 -7.74 -15.04
CA ILE A 200 -2.21 -7.49 -13.99
C ILE A 200 -2.91 -6.17 -14.33
N GLY A 201 -4.13 -6.27 -14.88
CA GLY A 201 -4.94 -5.13 -15.30
C GLY A 201 -5.57 -4.35 -14.14
N ALA A 202 -6.14 -3.17 -14.43
CA ALA A 202 -6.65 -2.23 -13.42
C ALA A 202 -7.68 -2.84 -12.45
N GLY A 203 -8.60 -3.68 -12.93
CA GLY A 203 -9.57 -4.35 -12.06
C GLY A 203 -8.90 -5.27 -11.02
N ALA A 204 -7.97 -6.11 -11.47
CA ALA A 204 -7.21 -6.99 -10.57
C ALA A 204 -6.29 -6.18 -9.62
N GLN A 205 -5.71 -5.06 -10.08
CA GLN A 205 -4.96 -4.15 -9.21
C GLN A 205 -5.87 -3.59 -8.10
N ALA A 206 -7.08 -3.16 -8.46
CA ALA A 206 -8.05 -2.65 -7.50
C ALA A 206 -8.42 -3.69 -6.44
N ASP A 207 -8.66 -4.94 -6.84
CA ASP A 207 -8.97 -6.03 -5.91
C ASP A 207 -7.79 -6.35 -4.98
N ILE A 208 -6.55 -6.32 -5.51
CA ILE A 208 -5.33 -6.48 -4.71
C ILE A 208 -5.22 -5.36 -3.67
N PHE A 209 -5.47 -4.10 -4.06
CA PHE A 209 -5.37 -2.97 -3.14
C PHE A 209 -6.48 -2.97 -2.08
N LYS A 210 -7.71 -3.37 -2.44
CA LYS A 210 -8.80 -3.61 -1.47
C LYS A 210 -8.41 -4.70 -0.47
N LEU A 211 -7.80 -5.79 -0.92
CA LEU A 211 -7.34 -6.87 -0.05
C LEU A 211 -6.27 -6.39 0.93
N LEU A 212 -5.30 -5.61 0.46
CA LEU A 212 -4.25 -5.03 1.32
C LEU A 212 -4.84 -4.06 2.36
N ALA A 213 -5.75 -3.17 1.95
CA ALA A 213 -6.45 -2.27 2.87
C ALA A 213 -7.29 -3.04 3.91
N ALA A 214 -7.96 -4.11 3.49
CA ALA A 214 -8.70 -4.99 4.39
C ALA A 214 -7.79 -5.66 5.43
N ILE A 215 -6.59 -6.13 5.04
CA ILE A 215 -5.60 -6.68 5.98
C ILE A 215 -5.21 -5.63 7.04
N LEU A 216 -4.95 -4.39 6.62
CA LEU A 216 -4.59 -3.29 7.52
C LEU A 216 -5.71 -3.01 8.54
N HIS A 217 -6.95 -2.88 8.09
CA HIS A 217 -8.08 -2.67 9.00
C HIS A 217 -8.34 -3.86 9.93
N LEU A 218 -8.20 -5.09 9.43
CA LEU A 218 -8.37 -6.29 10.25
C LEU A 218 -7.33 -6.33 11.39
N GLY A 219 -6.11 -5.88 11.10
CA GLY A 219 -5.05 -5.79 12.10
C GLY A 219 -5.32 -4.84 13.26
N ASN A 220 -6.28 -3.93 13.12
CA ASN A 220 -6.71 -3.02 14.19
C ASN A 220 -7.84 -3.59 15.07
N VAL A 221 -8.45 -4.71 14.69
CA VAL A 221 -9.53 -5.34 15.47
C VAL A 221 -8.99 -5.80 16.83
N GLU A 222 -9.72 -5.47 17.89
CA GLU A 222 -9.48 -5.82 19.29
C GLU A 222 -10.72 -6.47 19.88
N PHE A 223 -10.49 -7.42 20.77
CA PHE A 223 -11.50 -8.15 21.49
C PHE A 223 -11.35 -7.89 22.99
N THR A 224 -12.47 -7.68 23.67
CA THR A 224 -12.54 -7.52 25.12
C THR A 224 -13.39 -8.63 25.73
N THR A 225 -13.15 -8.91 27.01
CA THR A 225 -13.96 -9.83 27.81
C THR A 225 -14.79 -9.05 28.83
N ASP A 226 -16.00 -9.50 29.13
CA ASP A 226 -16.92 -8.86 30.10
C ASP A 226 -16.39 -8.74 31.55
N GLN A 227 -15.20 -9.25 31.83
CA GLN A 227 -14.50 -9.10 33.09
C GLN A 227 -13.18 -8.36 32.88
N GLU A 228 -13.18 -7.02 32.84
CA GLU A 228 -12.16 -6.15 33.43
C GLU A 228 -12.67 -4.69 33.43
N PRO A 229 -12.56 -3.95 34.56
CA PRO A 229 -12.79 -2.51 34.58
C PRO A 229 -11.70 -1.78 33.78
N GLU A 230 -12.08 -0.66 33.18
CA GLU A 230 -11.29 0.27 32.33
C GLU A 230 -10.00 0.80 33.00
N THR A 231 -9.02 -0.05 33.31
CA THR A 231 -7.65 0.34 33.69
C THR A 231 -6.65 -0.34 32.76
N ARG A 232 -6.38 0.35 31.66
CA ARG A 232 -5.68 -0.08 30.45
C ARG A 232 -4.22 -0.47 30.71
N LYS A 233 -3.90 -1.78 30.67
CA LYS A 233 -2.62 -2.26 30.10
C LYS A 233 -2.93 -2.84 28.72
N LYS A 234 -2.40 -2.22 27.66
CA LYS A 234 -2.48 -2.73 26.28
C LYS A 234 -1.86 -4.12 26.25
N ARG A 235 -2.68 -5.19 26.29
CA ARG A 235 -2.19 -6.55 26.10
C ARG A 235 -1.93 -6.75 24.60
N LYS A 236 -0.65 -6.90 24.22
CA LYS A 236 -0.24 -7.31 22.89
C LYS A 236 -0.77 -8.74 22.70
N LEU A 237 -1.72 -8.93 21.78
CA LEU A 237 -2.26 -10.26 21.48
C LEU A 237 -1.22 -11.03 20.66
N THR A 238 -0.21 -11.56 21.34
CA THR A 238 0.77 -12.46 20.75
C THR A 238 0.19 -13.86 20.76
N SER A 239 -0.31 -14.30 19.60
CA SER A 239 -0.81 -15.65 19.28
C SER A 239 -2.04 -16.15 20.07
N VAL A 240 -3.10 -16.48 19.34
CA VAL A 240 -4.07 -17.50 19.78
C VAL A 240 -3.43 -18.85 19.50
N SER A 241 -2.85 -19.48 20.53
CA SER A 241 -2.36 -20.85 20.43
C SER A 241 -3.57 -21.79 20.43
N VAL A 242 -3.96 -22.30 19.26
CA VAL A 242 -4.76 -23.53 19.18
C VAL A 242 -3.78 -24.66 19.44
N GLY A 243 -3.56 -24.97 20.72
CA GLY A 243 -2.75 -26.11 21.14
C GLY A 243 -3.47 -27.40 20.79
N CYS A 244 -3.16 -27.99 19.65
CA CYS A 244 -3.46 -29.39 19.36
C CYS A 244 -2.17 -30.18 19.59
N GLU A 245 -1.95 -30.62 20.82
CA GLU A 245 -1.01 -31.71 21.12
C GLU A 245 -1.76 -32.76 21.91
N GLU A 246 -2.27 -33.77 21.21
CA GLU A 246 -2.61 -35.05 21.81
C GLU A 246 -1.30 -35.78 22.13
N THR A 247 -1.03 -35.96 23.42
CA THR A 247 -0.25 -37.12 23.88
C THR A 247 -1.04 -37.87 24.93
N ALA A 248 -1.17 -39.18 24.69
CA ALA A 248 -1.99 -40.10 25.44
C ALA A 248 -1.30 -40.52 26.74
N ALA A 249 -1.31 -39.67 27.77
CA ALA A 249 -0.90 -40.09 29.12
C ALA A 249 -1.30 -39.11 30.24
N ASP A 250 -2.58 -38.70 30.36
CA ASP A 250 -3.12 -38.39 31.69
C ASP A 250 -4.66 -38.38 31.70
N ARG A 251 -5.25 -39.49 32.15
CA ARG A 251 -6.69 -39.57 32.43
C ARG A 251 -6.88 -39.34 33.92
N SER A 252 -6.99 -38.09 34.39
CA SER A 252 -7.73 -37.76 35.63
C SER A 252 -7.76 -36.27 36.01
N HIS A 253 -7.89 -35.34 35.07
CA HIS A 253 -8.55 -34.05 35.37
C HIS A 253 -9.28 -33.56 34.12
N SER A 254 -10.62 -33.58 34.19
CA SER A 254 -11.48 -32.96 33.19
C SER A 254 -11.35 -31.44 33.30
N SER A 255 -10.28 -30.88 32.73
CA SER A 255 -10.28 -29.50 32.26
C SER A 255 -11.00 -29.50 30.92
N GLU A 256 -12.34 -29.51 30.98
CA GLU A 256 -13.14 -29.05 29.85
C GLU A 256 -12.52 -27.76 29.33
N VAL A 257 -12.16 -27.76 28.05
CA VAL A 257 -11.98 -26.53 27.28
C VAL A 257 -13.32 -25.81 27.40
N LYS A 258 -13.43 -24.88 28.37
CA LYS A 258 -14.55 -23.97 28.50
C LYS A 258 -14.56 -23.13 27.24
N PHE A 259 -15.29 -23.66 26.28
CA PHE A 259 -15.66 -23.06 25.02
C PHE A 259 -16.03 -21.61 25.26
N LEU A 260 -15.51 -20.73 24.40
CA LEU A 260 -15.70 -19.28 24.30
C LEU A 260 -17.18 -18.88 24.12
N SER A 261 -18.06 -19.30 25.03
CA SER A 261 -19.51 -19.26 24.88
C SER A 261 -20.19 -18.12 25.63
N SER A 262 -19.45 -17.32 26.41
CA SER A 262 -20.00 -16.09 26.98
C SER A 262 -18.91 -15.05 27.24
N GLY A 263 -18.91 -13.99 26.42
CA GLY A 263 -18.36 -12.70 26.83
C GLY A 263 -17.24 -12.10 25.99
N LEU A 264 -16.85 -12.68 24.86
CA LEU A 264 -15.91 -12.00 23.95
C LEU A 264 -16.67 -10.96 23.11
N LYS A 265 -16.43 -9.69 23.37
CA LYS A 265 -17.03 -8.56 22.65
C LYS A 265 -15.98 -7.89 21.79
N VAL A 266 -16.39 -7.46 20.60
CA VAL A 266 -15.57 -6.60 19.75
C VAL A 266 -15.68 -5.17 20.28
N THR A 267 -14.59 -4.41 20.32
CA THR A 267 -14.66 -2.99 20.71
C THR A 267 -15.43 -2.16 19.68
N GLU A 268 -15.95 -1.00 20.06
CA GLU A 268 -16.67 -0.14 19.12
C GLU A 268 -15.77 0.36 17.98
N ALA A 269 -14.53 0.74 18.29
CA ALA A 269 -13.52 1.07 17.30
C ALA A 269 -13.28 -0.08 16.31
N SER A 270 -13.22 -1.31 16.82
CA SER A 270 -13.04 -2.51 15.99
C SER A 270 -14.24 -2.81 15.09
N ARG A 271 -15.46 -2.49 15.53
CA ARG A 271 -16.67 -2.60 14.68
C ARG A 271 -16.58 -1.67 13.46
N LYS A 272 -15.98 -0.48 13.59
CA LYS A 272 -15.75 0.42 12.45
C LYS A 272 -14.84 -0.25 11.41
N HIS A 273 -13.71 -0.81 11.85
CA HIS A 273 -12.79 -1.52 10.97
C HIS A 273 -13.44 -2.74 10.28
N LEU A 274 -14.21 -3.55 11.01
CA LEU A 274 -14.94 -4.69 10.42
C LEU A 274 -15.96 -4.26 9.36
N LYS A 275 -16.69 -3.15 9.60
CA LYS A 275 -17.61 -2.59 8.59
C LYS A 275 -16.86 -2.11 7.35
N THR A 276 -15.69 -1.51 7.52
CA THR A 276 -14.85 -1.10 6.39
C THR A 276 -14.36 -2.32 5.61
N VAL A 277 -13.88 -3.36 6.29
CA VAL A 277 -13.47 -4.62 5.64
C VAL A 277 -14.61 -5.24 4.82
N ALA A 278 -15.82 -5.32 5.39
CA ALA A 278 -16.99 -5.82 4.67
C ALA A 278 -17.31 -4.97 3.43
N ARG A 279 -17.17 -3.64 3.50
CA ARG A 279 -17.37 -2.77 2.33
C ARG A 279 -16.31 -3.00 1.24
N LEU A 280 -15.07 -3.24 1.63
CA LEU A 280 -13.96 -3.41 0.68
C LEU A 280 -14.04 -4.75 -0.06
N LEU A 281 -14.48 -5.82 0.61
CA LEU A 281 -14.44 -7.18 0.08
C LEU A 281 -15.78 -7.64 -0.54
N GLY A 282 -16.87 -6.90 -0.33
CA GLY A 282 -18.22 -7.27 -0.78
C GLY A 282 -18.86 -8.33 0.09
#